data_AF-A0A6P6KKP5-F1
#
_entry.id   AF-A0A6P6KKP5-F1
#
_cell.length_a   1.000
_cell.length_b   1.000
_cell.length_c   1.000
_cell.angle_alpha   90.00
_cell.angle_beta   90.00
_cell.angle_gamma   90.00
#
_symmetry.space_group_name_H-M   'P 1'
#
loop_
_entity.id
_entity.type
_entity.pdbx_description
1 polymer ?
#
loop_
_entity_poly.entity_id
_entity_poly.type
_entity_poly.pdbx_seq_one_letter_code
_entity_poly.pdbx_strand_id
1 'polypeptide(L)'
;MSQDAKDVSVCFRPPLKDTDAVLLTHRVLQEFPIRVQPQFRPWFPSASDALKPLKPAPLISSEDLQSVSLRLEEPADASDQRRPAERPKRSWCAIADRRAPQKITRSFSRLFQKTVEKHALHLRQRVKWVVCERNCGPRGMEELWLDLNRAIRRSRLPTCNANYQRALAQIWLYCDVFYSEYIGNLLKQEFQLSGQITLTCHRLGDIVKL
;
A
#
# COMPACT_ATOMS: atom_id res chain seq x y z
N MET A 1 17.91 -55.91 -15.40
CA MET A 1 17.82 -54.74 -16.29
C MET A 1 19.11 -53.97 -16.13
N SER A 2 19.88 -53.81 -17.20
CA SER A 2 21.19 -53.13 -17.16
C SER A 2 21.00 -51.70 -16.67
N GLN A 3 21.63 -51.34 -15.54
CA GLN A 3 21.71 -49.95 -15.12
C GLN A 3 22.63 -49.25 -16.11
N ASP A 4 22.04 -48.43 -16.97
CA ASP A 4 22.75 -47.59 -17.92
C ASP A 4 23.53 -46.54 -17.11
N ALA A 5 24.82 -46.76 -16.91
CA ALA A 5 25.68 -45.84 -16.17
C ALA A 5 25.85 -44.57 -17.00
N LYS A 6 25.34 -43.45 -16.50
CA LYS A 6 25.49 -42.12 -17.12
C LYS A 6 26.58 -41.35 -16.42
N ASP A 7 27.57 -40.90 -17.18
CA ASP A 7 28.59 -39.97 -16.68
C ASP A 7 27.97 -38.59 -16.41
N VAL A 8 28.29 -37.99 -15.26
CA VAL A 8 27.80 -36.68 -14.83
C VAL A 8 28.99 -35.75 -14.58
N SER A 9 29.02 -34.61 -15.28
CA SER A 9 29.96 -33.53 -15.01
C SER A 9 29.28 -32.44 -14.17
N VAL A 10 29.92 -32.02 -13.08
CA VAL A 10 29.38 -31.02 -12.14
C VAL A 10 30.22 -29.75 -12.22
N CYS A 11 29.60 -28.65 -12.65
CA CYS A 11 30.23 -27.33 -12.64
C CYS A 11 29.78 -26.57 -11.39
N PHE A 12 30.71 -26.18 -10.53
CA PHE A 12 30.43 -25.39 -9.33
C PHE A 12 31.42 -24.23 -9.18
N ARG A 13 31.04 -23.23 -8.39
CA ARG A 13 31.85 -22.03 -8.14
C ARG A 13 32.46 -22.09 -6.72
N PRO A 14 33.71 -21.62 -6.52
CA PRO A 14 34.28 -21.45 -5.19
C PRO A 14 33.40 -20.54 -4.29
N PRO A 15 33.33 -20.77 -2.96
CA PRO A 15 34.26 -21.56 -2.14
C PRO A 15 33.83 -23.01 -1.89
N LEU A 16 32.90 -23.56 -2.68
CA LEU A 16 32.44 -24.94 -2.48
C LEU A 16 33.58 -25.93 -2.75
N LYS A 17 33.77 -26.90 -1.86
CA LYS A 17 34.77 -27.97 -2.03
C LYS A 17 34.21 -29.09 -2.91
N ASP A 18 35.09 -29.79 -3.62
CA ASP A 18 34.74 -30.89 -4.52
C ASP A 18 33.92 -31.98 -3.82
N THR A 19 34.30 -32.34 -2.59
CA THR A 19 33.57 -33.35 -1.78
C THR A 19 32.13 -32.93 -1.50
N ASP A 20 31.92 -31.66 -1.18
CA ASP A 20 30.59 -31.12 -0.90
C ASP A 20 29.75 -31.08 -2.18
N ALA A 21 30.36 -30.72 -3.31
CA ALA A 21 29.73 -30.72 -4.62
C ALA A 21 29.26 -32.13 -5.03
N VAL A 22 30.09 -33.16 -4.80
CA VAL A 22 29.74 -34.56 -5.08
C VAL A 22 28.59 -35.03 -4.19
N LEU A 23 28.65 -34.77 -2.88
CA LEU A 23 27.60 -35.17 -1.93
C LEU A 23 26.25 -34.52 -2.25
N LEU A 24 26.25 -33.23 -2.60
CA LEU A 24 25.05 -32.51 -3.02
C LEU A 24 24.49 -33.07 -4.32
N THR A 25 25.36 -33.32 -5.30
CA THR A 25 24.95 -33.86 -6.61
C THR A 25 24.31 -35.23 -6.44
N HIS A 26 24.90 -36.12 -5.63
CA HIS A 26 24.32 -37.43 -5.34
C HIS A 26 22.91 -37.31 -4.78
N ARG A 27 22.68 -36.39 -3.82
CA ARG A 27 21.36 -36.15 -3.25
C ARG A 27 20.36 -35.55 -4.24
N VAL A 28 20.80 -34.66 -5.13
CA VAL A 28 19.93 -34.03 -6.15
C VAL A 28 19.54 -35.01 -7.24
N LEU A 29 20.44 -35.93 -7.60
CA LEU A 29 20.18 -36.97 -8.59
C LEU A 29 19.39 -38.16 -8.03
N GLN A 30 19.18 -38.24 -6.71
CA GLN A 30 18.30 -39.26 -6.14
C GLN A 30 16.90 -39.13 -6.72
N GLU A 31 16.35 -40.25 -7.19
CA GLU A 31 14.95 -40.32 -7.59
C GLU A 31 14.07 -39.93 -6.41
N PHE A 32 13.11 -39.06 -6.67
CA PHE A 32 12.14 -38.63 -5.67
C PHE A 32 10.73 -38.91 -6.19
N PRO A 33 9.75 -39.08 -5.29
CA PRO A 33 8.37 -39.30 -5.70
C PRO A 33 7.85 -38.16 -6.57
N ILE A 34 7.53 -38.46 -7.83
CA ILE A 34 6.92 -37.49 -8.74
C ILE A 34 5.44 -37.40 -8.38
N ARG A 35 4.99 -36.21 -7.97
CA ARG A 35 3.56 -35.97 -7.77
C ARG A 35 2.87 -35.91 -9.12
N VAL A 36 1.75 -36.62 -9.26
CA VAL A 36 0.86 -36.43 -10.41
C VAL A 36 0.35 -35.00 -10.38
N GLN A 37 0.58 -34.23 -11.44
CA GLN A 37 0.06 -32.87 -11.54
C GLN A 37 -1.47 -32.94 -11.56
N PRO A 38 -2.16 -32.24 -10.64
CA PRO A 38 -3.61 -32.21 -10.67
C PRO A 38 -4.07 -31.53 -11.96
N GLN A 39 -5.04 -32.12 -12.64
CA GLN A 39 -5.68 -31.43 -13.75
C GLN A 39 -6.40 -30.20 -13.22
N PHE A 40 -6.29 -29.10 -13.97
CA PHE A 40 -7.00 -27.87 -13.64
C PHE A 40 -8.51 -28.15 -13.59
N ARG A 41 -9.14 -27.78 -12.49
CA ARG A 41 -10.59 -27.81 -12.32
C ARG A 41 -11.04 -26.41 -11.89
N PRO A 42 -11.95 -25.77 -12.63
CA PRO A 42 -12.56 -24.52 -12.16
C PRO A 42 -13.16 -24.75 -10.78
N TRP A 43 -12.84 -23.88 -9.82
CA TRP A 43 -13.45 -23.96 -8.48
C TRP A 43 -14.97 -23.75 -8.52
N PHE A 44 -15.49 -23.15 -9.59
CA PHE A 44 -16.91 -22.91 -9.80
C PHE A 44 -17.32 -23.37 -11.22
N PRO A 45 -18.13 -24.42 -11.36
CA PRO A 45 -18.41 -25.06 -12.65
C PRO A 45 -19.41 -24.29 -13.54
N SER A 46 -20.08 -23.25 -13.03
CA SER A 46 -20.92 -22.37 -13.85
C SER A 46 -21.05 -20.98 -13.23
N ALA A 47 -21.10 -19.96 -14.10
CA ALA A 47 -21.39 -18.56 -13.74
C ALA A 47 -22.85 -18.17 -14.06
N SER A 48 -23.79 -19.13 -14.03
CA SER A 48 -25.20 -18.91 -14.38
C SER A 48 -25.86 -17.82 -13.53
N ASP A 49 -25.40 -17.63 -12.29
CA ASP A 49 -26.00 -16.71 -11.32
C ASP A 49 -25.20 -15.40 -11.14
N ALA A 50 -24.36 -15.04 -12.12
CA ALA A 50 -23.59 -13.81 -12.06
C ALA A 50 -24.54 -12.58 -12.10
N LEU A 51 -24.69 -11.91 -10.95
CA LEU A 51 -25.38 -10.62 -10.86
C LEU A 51 -24.64 -9.57 -11.70
N LYS A 52 -25.23 -9.16 -12.83
CA LYS A 52 -24.66 -8.13 -13.70
C LYS A 52 -25.10 -6.74 -13.23
N PRO A 53 -24.20 -5.75 -13.19
CA PRO A 53 -24.60 -4.37 -12.94
C PRO A 53 -25.56 -3.89 -14.03
N LEU A 54 -26.60 -3.16 -13.63
CA LEU A 54 -27.64 -2.66 -14.53
C LEU A 54 -27.09 -1.71 -15.61
N LYS A 55 -26.00 -1.00 -15.30
CA LYS A 55 -25.39 -0.02 -16.20
C LYS A 55 -24.11 -0.60 -16.81
N PRO A 56 -23.94 -0.51 -18.14
CA PRO A 56 -22.69 -0.89 -18.78
C PRO A 56 -21.57 0.06 -18.39
N ALA A 57 -20.32 -0.37 -18.60
CA ALA A 57 -19.18 0.52 -18.47
C ALA A 57 -19.35 1.73 -19.39
N PRO A 58 -18.97 2.95 -18.96
CA PRO A 58 -19.02 4.12 -19.82
C PRO A 58 -18.10 3.89 -21.03
N LEU A 59 -18.69 3.96 -22.21
CA LEU A 59 -17.96 3.98 -23.48
C LEU A 59 -17.51 5.42 -23.70
N ILE A 60 -16.21 5.64 -23.80
CA ILE A 60 -15.63 6.94 -24.13
C ILE A 60 -15.65 7.05 -25.65
N SER A 61 -16.42 7.99 -26.20
CA SER A 61 -16.43 8.23 -27.65
C SER A 61 -15.19 9.03 -28.08
N SER A 62 -14.90 9.05 -29.38
CA SER A 62 -13.82 9.90 -29.90
C SER A 62 -14.08 11.40 -29.68
N GLU A 63 -15.35 11.82 -29.63
CA GLU A 63 -15.71 13.21 -29.31
C GLU A 63 -15.41 13.56 -27.85
N ASP A 64 -15.58 12.59 -26.93
CA ASP A 64 -15.25 12.78 -25.51
C ASP A 64 -13.75 13.09 -25.31
N LEU A 65 -12.87 12.47 -26.11
CA LEU A 65 -11.42 12.71 -26.08
C LEU A 65 -11.04 14.11 -26.58
N GLN A 66 -11.76 14.63 -27.57
CA GLN A 66 -11.54 15.98 -28.11
C GLN A 66 -11.99 17.06 -27.11
N SER A 67 -13.08 16.81 -26.38
CA SER A 67 -13.61 17.74 -25.36
C SER A 67 -12.66 17.94 -24.17
N VAL A 68 -11.81 16.96 -23.85
CA VAL A 68 -10.78 17.07 -22.80
C VAL A 68 -9.62 17.94 -23.26
N SER A 69 -9.26 17.88 -24.55
CA SER A 69 -8.17 18.68 -25.12
C SER A 69 -8.52 20.17 -25.18
N LEU A 70 -9.79 20.50 -25.46
CA LEU A 70 -10.27 21.90 -25.52
C LEU A 70 -10.34 22.61 -24.15
N ARG A 71 -10.23 21.89 -23.04
CA ARG A 71 -10.29 22.48 -21.68
C ARG A 71 -8.93 22.81 -21.07
N LEU A 72 -7.84 22.50 -21.76
CA LEU A 72 -6.48 22.76 -21.29
C LEU A 72 -5.91 24.10 -21.79
N GLU A 73 -6.61 24.83 -22.66
CA GLU A 73 -6.04 25.96 -23.45
C GLU A 73 -6.70 27.33 -23.20
N GLU A 74 -7.50 27.55 -22.15
CA GLU A 74 -8.10 28.88 -21.88
C GLU A 74 -7.72 29.44 -20.50
N PRO A 75 -7.09 30.64 -20.40
CA PRO A 75 -6.82 31.32 -19.15
C PRO A 75 -7.91 32.34 -18.78
N ALA A 76 -8.22 32.36 -17.48
CA ALA A 76 -8.65 33.47 -16.61
C ALA A 76 -9.98 34.25 -16.85
N ASP A 77 -10.72 34.35 -15.73
CA ASP A 77 -11.48 35.50 -15.23
C ASP A 77 -12.97 35.75 -15.58
N ALA A 78 -13.67 36.16 -14.51
CA ALA A 78 -14.97 36.84 -14.32
C ALA A 78 -16.28 36.40 -15.03
N SER A 79 -17.23 36.02 -14.16
CA SER A 79 -18.70 36.16 -14.21
C SER A 79 -19.50 35.41 -15.28
N ASP A 80 -20.19 34.34 -14.86
CA ASP A 80 -21.53 34.03 -15.38
C ASP A 80 -22.37 33.29 -14.33
N GLN A 81 -23.55 33.83 -14.02
CA GLN A 81 -24.54 33.23 -13.15
C GLN A 81 -25.22 32.08 -13.90
N ARG A 82 -24.79 30.84 -13.66
CA ARG A 82 -25.55 29.64 -14.07
C ARG A 82 -25.87 28.77 -12.88
N ARG A 83 -27.18 28.57 -12.68
CA ARG A 83 -27.79 27.66 -11.70
C ARG A 83 -27.04 26.32 -11.67
N PRO A 84 -26.82 25.70 -10.50
CA PRO A 84 -26.12 24.43 -10.45
C PRO A 84 -27.01 23.34 -11.07
N ALA A 85 -26.77 23.01 -12.34
CA ALA A 85 -27.20 21.73 -12.89
C ALA A 85 -26.50 20.66 -12.06
N GLU A 86 -27.29 19.90 -11.29
CA GLU A 86 -26.82 18.83 -10.44
C GLU A 86 -25.97 17.87 -11.28
N ARG A 87 -24.65 17.92 -11.08
CA ARG A 87 -23.74 16.96 -11.68
C ARG A 87 -24.16 15.58 -11.17
N PRO A 88 -24.44 14.60 -12.04
CA PRO A 88 -24.87 13.29 -11.60
C PRO A 88 -23.79 12.69 -10.69
N LYS A 89 -24.15 12.46 -9.42
CA LYS A 89 -23.29 11.80 -8.43
C LYS A 89 -22.85 10.45 -9.01
N ARG A 90 -21.61 10.36 -9.45
CA ARG A 90 -20.94 9.09 -9.75
C ARG A 90 -20.64 8.40 -8.43
N SER A 91 -21.59 7.64 -7.90
CA SER A 91 -21.39 6.83 -6.71
C SER A 91 -21.01 5.41 -7.11
N TRP A 92 -19.71 5.09 -7.02
CA TRP A 92 -19.25 3.71 -6.86
C TRP A 92 -19.00 3.49 -5.37
N CYS A 93 -20.03 3.06 -4.63
CA CYS A 93 -19.83 2.51 -3.28
C CYS A 93 -20.68 1.26 -3.15
N ALA A 94 -20.02 0.10 -3.05
CA ALA A 94 -20.62 -1.07 -2.44
C ALA A 94 -20.58 -0.86 -0.92
N ILE A 95 -21.74 -1.01 -0.28
CA ILE A 95 -21.94 -1.02 1.19
C ILE A 95 -21.88 0.36 1.86
N ALA A 96 -23.05 0.99 1.97
CA ALA A 96 -23.34 1.91 3.06
C ALA A 96 -23.93 1.09 4.21
N ASP A 97 -23.08 0.57 5.10
CA ASP A 97 -23.57 0.07 6.37
C ASP A 97 -24.08 1.27 7.18
N ARG A 98 -25.40 1.45 7.19
CA ARG A 98 -26.11 2.51 7.94
C ARG A 98 -26.23 2.19 9.44
N ARG A 99 -25.68 1.07 9.92
CA ARG A 99 -25.86 0.61 11.32
C ARG A 99 -24.58 0.33 12.09
N ALA A 100 -23.40 0.52 11.52
CA ALA A 100 -22.19 0.55 12.32
C ALA A 100 -22.13 1.86 13.11
N PRO A 101 -22.15 1.84 14.46
CA PRO A 101 -21.80 3.02 15.22
C PRO A 101 -20.32 3.28 14.94
N GLN A 102 -20.00 4.33 14.17
CA GLN A 102 -18.63 4.86 14.13
C GLN A 102 -18.37 5.59 15.47
N LYS A 103 -18.44 4.84 16.58
CA LYS A 103 -18.12 5.31 17.93
C LYS A 103 -16.61 5.31 18.14
N ILE A 104 -15.89 6.08 17.33
CA ILE A 104 -14.61 6.67 17.71
C ILE A 104 -14.58 8.07 17.08
N THR A 105 -15.42 8.98 17.57
CA THR A 105 -15.19 10.41 17.39
C THR A 105 -14.01 10.82 18.27
N ARG A 106 -12.79 10.48 17.85
CA ARG A 106 -11.63 11.25 18.27
C ARG A 106 -11.66 12.52 17.45
N SER A 107 -11.96 13.64 18.10
CA SER A 107 -11.87 14.95 17.47
C SER A 107 -10.41 15.24 17.15
N PHE A 108 -10.12 15.60 15.90
CA PHE A 108 -8.82 16.12 15.52
C PHE A 108 -8.46 17.36 16.34
N SER A 109 -7.17 17.64 16.52
CA SER A 109 -6.79 18.96 17.00
C SER A 109 -7.28 20.03 16.03
N ARG A 110 -7.55 21.23 16.54
CA ARG A 110 -7.98 22.36 15.70
C ARG A 110 -6.99 22.65 14.57
N LEU A 111 -5.70 22.46 14.82
CA LEU A 111 -4.65 22.66 13.82
C LEU A 111 -4.73 21.60 12.72
N PHE A 112 -4.87 20.34 13.10
CA PHE A 112 -4.99 19.25 12.14
C PHE A 112 -6.28 19.37 11.31
N GLN A 113 -7.40 19.70 11.95
CA GLN A 113 -8.67 19.92 11.28
C GLN A 113 -8.58 21.04 10.22
N LYS A 114 -8.02 22.20 10.58
CA LYS A 114 -7.77 23.29 9.62
C LYS A 114 -6.91 22.85 8.45
N THR A 115 -5.95 21.96 8.70
CA THR A 115 -5.05 21.47 7.66
C THR A 115 -5.75 20.50 6.71
N VAL A 116 -6.59 19.61 7.24
CA VAL A 116 -7.46 18.70 6.44
C VAL A 116 -8.43 19.50 5.58
N GLU A 117 -9.07 20.52 6.15
CA GLU A 117 -9.99 21.42 5.44
C GLU A 117 -9.27 22.22 4.35
N LYS A 118 -8.12 22.85 4.69
CA LYS A 118 -7.29 23.63 3.75
C LYS A 118 -6.90 22.84 2.50
N HIS A 119 -6.56 21.57 2.68
CA HIS A 119 -6.11 20.71 1.58
C HIS A 119 -7.22 19.82 1.01
N ALA A 120 -8.46 20.01 1.46
CA ALA A 120 -9.63 19.21 1.07
C ALA A 120 -9.39 17.70 1.15
N LEU A 121 -8.70 17.24 2.19
CA LEU A 121 -8.30 15.84 2.34
C LEU A 121 -9.48 14.97 2.76
N HIS A 122 -9.68 13.85 2.06
CA HIS A 122 -10.67 12.87 2.48
C HIS A 122 -10.13 12.03 3.65
N LEU A 123 -10.98 11.69 4.63
CA LEU A 123 -10.55 10.97 5.84
C LEU A 123 -9.95 9.58 5.57
N ARG A 124 -10.38 8.91 4.48
CA ARG A 124 -9.84 7.61 4.04
C ARG A 124 -8.69 7.73 3.04
N GLN A 125 -8.23 8.94 2.74
CA GLN A 125 -7.10 9.16 1.85
C GLN A 125 -5.82 8.66 2.52
N ARG A 126 -4.93 8.05 1.74
CA ARG A 126 -3.63 7.57 2.24
C ARG A 126 -2.64 8.72 2.34
N VAL A 127 -2.03 8.83 3.50
CA VAL A 127 -0.93 9.74 3.84
C VAL A 127 0.21 8.94 4.44
N LYS A 128 1.41 9.50 4.52
CA LYS A 128 2.56 8.83 5.16
C LYS A 128 3.31 9.73 6.11
N TRP A 129 3.64 9.20 7.28
CA TRP A 129 4.65 9.76 8.16
C TRP A 129 6.04 9.36 7.66
N VAL A 130 6.93 10.33 7.55
CA VAL A 130 8.34 10.13 7.22
C VAL A 130 9.15 10.26 8.50
N VAL A 131 9.80 9.17 8.89
CA VAL A 131 10.73 9.09 10.01
C VAL A 131 12.13 8.91 9.45
N CYS A 132 13.06 9.77 9.86
CA CYS A 132 14.46 9.74 9.44
C CYS A 132 15.33 9.20 10.58
N GLU A 133 16.55 8.80 10.25
CA GLU A 133 17.55 8.35 11.22
C GLU A 133 17.75 9.30 12.41
N ARG A 134 17.81 10.61 12.15
CA ARG A 134 17.92 11.65 13.18
C ARG A 134 16.80 11.61 14.23
N ASN A 135 15.65 11.02 13.92
CA ASN A 135 14.52 10.90 14.85
C ASN A 135 14.66 9.70 15.80
N CYS A 136 15.56 8.76 15.53
CA CYS A 136 15.62 7.47 16.25
C CYS A 136 16.50 7.50 17.50
N GLY A 137 17.23 8.59 17.72
CA GLY A 137 18.15 8.72 18.85
C GLY A 137 19.11 7.51 18.94
N PRO A 138 19.36 6.97 20.15
CA PRO A 138 20.28 5.84 20.33
C PRO A 138 19.72 4.49 19.86
N ARG A 139 18.40 4.37 19.65
CA ARG A 139 17.71 3.12 19.29
C ARG A 139 18.02 2.66 17.85
N GLY A 140 18.51 3.56 17.01
CA GLY A 140 18.82 3.28 15.60
C GLY A 140 17.58 2.94 14.75
N MET A 141 17.76 2.91 13.44
CA MET A 141 16.64 2.71 12.49
C MET A 141 16.14 1.25 12.43
N GLU A 142 17.02 0.26 12.58
CA GLU A 142 16.65 -1.16 12.45
C GLU A 142 15.80 -1.65 13.63
N GLU A 143 16.12 -1.26 14.87
CA GLU A 143 15.29 -1.63 16.03
C GLU A 143 13.91 -0.98 15.95
N LEU A 144 13.86 0.31 15.58
CA LEU A 144 12.60 1.01 15.34
C LEU A 144 11.75 0.30 14.27
N TRP A 145 12.38 -0.13 13.17
CA TRP A 145 11.72 -0.86 12.10
C TRP A 145 11.11 -2.18 12.61
N LEU A 146 11.83 -2.94 13.42
CA LEU A 146 11.33 -4.18 14.02
C LEU A 146 10.13 -3.94 14.93
N ASP A 147 10.21 -2.91 15.78
CA ASP A 147 9.13 -2.58 16.71
C ASP A 147 7.89 -2.03 16.02
N LEU A 148 8.05 -1.22 14.97
CA LEU A 148 6.93 -0.75 14.15
C LEU A 148 6.22 -1.93 13.48
N ASN A 149 6.96 -2.85 12.85
CA ASN A 149 6.35 -4.03 12.23
C ASN A 149 5.66 -4.95 13.25
N ARG A 150 6.21 -5.05 14.47
CA ARG A 150 5.57 -5.78 15.56
C ARG A 150 4.26 -5.10 15.97
N ALA A 151 4.23 -3.77 16.06
CA ALA A 151 3.03 -3.01 16.40
C ALA A 151 1.95 -3.08 15.31
N ILE A 152 2.32 -3.02 14.03
CA ILE A 152 1.39 -3.18 12.89
C ILE A 152 0.78 -4.59 12.92
N ARG A 153 1.60 -5.64 13.06
CA ARG A 153 1.11 -7.03 13.13
C ARG A 153 0.19 -7.29 14.32
N ARG A 154 0.39 -6.56 15.43
CA ARG A 154 -0.47 -6.62 16.61
C ARG A 154 -1.67 -5.67 16.56
N SER A 155 -1.94 -5.06 15.40
CA SER A 155 -3.06 -4.14 15.18
C SER A 155 -3.09 -2.91 16.11
N ARG A 156 -1.93 -2.51 16.66
CA ARG A 156 -1.81 -1.28 17.48
C ARG A 156 -1.80 0.00 16.64
N LEU A 157 -1.46 -0.14 15.35
CA LEU A 157 -1.37 0.93 14.37
C LEU A 157 -2.48 0.71 13.31
N PRO A 158 -3.70 1.25 13.49
CA PRO A 158 -4.83 1.01 12.58
C PRO A 158 -4.53 1.48 11.16
N THR A 159 -4.93 0.68 10.16
CA THR A 159 -4.75 0.94 8.72
C THR A 159 -3.28 1.11 8.29
N CYS A 160 -2.32 0.87 9.18
CA CYS A 160 -0.94 1.23 8.92
C CYS A 160 -0.20 0.19 8.07
N ASN A 161 0.65 0.68 7.18
CA ASN A 161 1.66 -0.11 6.48
C ASN A 161 2.99 0.66 6.55
N ALA A 162 4.11 -0.01 6.71
CA ALA A 162 5.41 0.63 6.79
C ALA A 162 6.34 0.15 5.67
N ASN A 163 7.21 1.03 5.21
CA ASN A 163 8.25 0.71 4.24
C ASN A 163 9.58 1.33 4.70
N TYR A 164 10.62 0.51 4.81
CA TYR A 164 11.95 0.98 5.17
C TYR A 164 12.81 1.20 3.92
N GLN A 165 12.99 2.48 3.59
CA GLN A 165 13.90 2.96 2.56
C GLN A 165 15.32 3.09 3.13
N ARG A 166 16.05 1.96 3.18
CA ARG A 166 17.40 1.91 3.76
C ARG A 166 18.39 2.87 3.10
N ALA A 167 18.36 2.98 1.77
CA ALA A 167 19.23 3.88 1.01
C ALA A 167 19.05 5.36 1.40
N LEU A 168 17.85 5.73 1.89
CA LEU A 168 17.53 7.08 2.33
C LEU A 168 17.55 7.23 3.86
N ALA A 169 17.88 6.16 4.60
CA ALA A 169 17.76 6.07 6.04
C ALA A 169 16.39 6.59 6.55
N GLN A 170 15.31 6.16 5.89
CA GLN A 170 13.95 6.61 6.18
C GLN A 170 12.95 5.47 6.29
N ILE A 171 12.07 5.54 7.29
CA ILE A 171 10.89 4.69 7.39
C ILE A 171 9.67 5.52 7.02
N TRP A 172 8.90 5.00 6.07
CA TRP A 172 7.64 5.58 5.62
C TRP A 172 6.47 4.79 6.20
N LEU A 173 5.70 5.40 7.09
CA LEU A 173 4.53 4.80 7.70
C LEU A 173 3.26 5.38 7.06
N TYR A 174 2.62 4.59 6.22
CA TYR A 174 1.36 4.93 5.56
C TYR A 174 0.17 4.68 6.47
N CYS A 175 -0.77 5.61 6.54
CA CYS A 175 -2.04 5.47 7.25
C CYS A 175 -3.14 6.30 6.57
N ASP A 176 -4.39 6.09 6.98
CA ASP A 176 -5.50 6.94 6.55
C ASP A 176 -5.44 8.29 7.27
N VAL A 177 -5.84 9.38 6.61
CA VAL A 177 -5.93 10.73 7.21
C VAL A 177 -6.66 10.69 8.55
N PHE A 178 -7.72 9.88 8.65
CA PHE A 178 -8.52 9.69 9.86
C PHE A 178 -7.69 9.28 11.09
N TYR A 179 -6.66 8.45 10.92
CA TYR A 179 -5.82 7.99 12.02
C TYR A 179 -4.50 8.75 12.12
N SER A 180 -4.16 9.56 11.12
CA SER A 180 -2.80 10.10 10.95
C SER A 180 -2.30 10.93 12.13
N GLU A 181 -3.14 11.78 12.75
CA GLU A 181 -2.75 12.56 13.93
C GLU A 181 -2.49 11.66 15.15
N TYR A 182 -3.38 10.69 15.42
CA TYR A 182 -3.20 9.71 16.49
C TYR A 182 -1.90 8.93 16.31
N ILE A 183 -1.66 8.44 15.09
CA ILE A 183 -0.45 7.68 14.75
C ILE A 183 0.80 8.54 14.94
N GLY A 184 0.78 9.81 14.50
CA GLY A 184 1.90 10.73 14.68
C GLY A 184 2.25 10.93 16.17
N ASN A 185 1.24 11.11 17.02
CA ASN A 185 1.43 11.20 18.46
C ASN A 185 1.93 9.90 19.07
N LEU A 186 1.41 8.75 18.62
CA LEU A 186 1.87 7.44 19.07
C LEU A 186 3.34 7.21 18.73
N LEU A 187 3.76 7.61 17.53
CA LEU A 187 5.16 7.56 17.10
C LEU A 187 6.06 8.40 18.01
N LYS A 188 5.65 9.63 18.34
CA LYS A 188 6.41 10.48 19.29
C LYS A 188 6.49 9.88 20.68
N GLN A 189 5.35 9.42 21.21
CA GLN A 189 5.23 9.05 22.62
C GLN A 189 5.71 7.63 22.90
N GLU A 190 5.21 6.64 22.17
CA GLU A 190 5.53 5.22 22.43
C GLU A 190 6.84 4.78 21.79
N PHE A 191 7.15 5.28 20.59
CA PHE A 191 8.40 4.95 19.91
C PHE A 191 9.54 5.91 20.24
N GLN A 192 9.27 6.92 21.09
CA GLN A 192 10.23 7.89 21.62
C GLN A 192 11.00 8.62 20.51
N LEU A 193 10.33 8.93 19.39
CA LEU A 193 10.95 9.63 18.28
C LEU A 193 11.26 11.08 18.66
N SER A 194 12.51 11.49 18.45
CA SER A 194 13.00 12.84 18.72
C SER A 194 12.87 13.75 17.49
N GLY A 195 13.09 15.05 17.69
CA GLY A 195 13.12 16.04 16.61
C GLY A 195 11.75 16.23 15.95
N GLN A 196 11.72 16.45 14.64
CA GLN A 196 10.50 16.66 13.86
C GLN A 196 10.25 15.50 12.88
N ILE A 197 9.02 15.00 12.81
CA ILE A 197 8.54 14.04 11.81
C ILE A 197 7.50 14.71 10.93
N THR A 198 7.40 14.28 9.67
CA THR A 198 6.56 14.98 8.68
C THR A 198 5.51 14.06 8.09
N LEU A 199 4.27 14.52 8.06
CA LEU A 199 3.15 13.91 7.38
C LEU A 199 3.09 14.45 5.96
N THR A 200 3.11 13.53 5.00
CA THR A 200 3.08 13.86 3.58
C THR A 200 1.88 13.20 2.90
N CYS A 201 1.28 13.90 1.95
CA CYS A 201 0.28 13.32 1.06
C CYS A 201 0.80 13.28 -0.37
N HIS A 202 0.44 12.22 -1.07
CA HIS A 202 0.71 12.09 -2.49
C HIS A 202 0.07 13.26 -3.25
N ARG A 203 0.87 13.98 -4.06
CA ARG A 203 0.57 15.22 -4.81
C ARG A 203 0.67 16.55 -4.04
N LEU A 204 0.49 16.57 -2.72
CA LEU A 204 0.54 17.81 -1.95
C LEU A 204 1.88 18.02 -1.23
N GLY A 205 2.67 16.96 -1.06
CA GLY A 205 3.92 17.03 -0.32
C GLY A 205 3.68 17.08 1.19
N ASP A 206 4.51 17.85 1.89
CA ASP A 206 4.49 18.00 3.35
C ASP A 206 3.28 18.81 3.80
N ILE A 207 2.47 18.25 4.71
CA ILE A 207 1.20 18.88 5.15
C ILE A 207 1.20 19.18 6.64
N VAL A 208 1.73 18.28 7.47
CA VAL A 208 1.84 18.48 8.93
C VAL A 208 3.24 18.09 9.38
N LYS A 209 3.76 18.80 10.37
CA LYS A 209 5.01 18.42 11.03
C LYS A 209 4.78 18.37 12.54
N LEU A 210 5.27 17.32 13.18
CA LEU A 210 5.16 17.06 14.63
C LEU A 210 6.53 16.91 15.27
#